data_AF-A0A2E4BCB2-F1
#
_entry.id   AF-A0A2E4BCB2-F1
#
_cell.length_a   1.000
_cell.length_b   1.000
_cell.length_c   1.000
_cell.angle_alpha   90.00
_cell.angle_beta   90.00
_cell.angle_gamma   90.00
#
_symmetry.space_group_name_H-M   'P 1'
#
loop_
_entity.id
_entity.type
_entity.pdbx_description
1 polymer ?
#
loop_
_entity_poly.entity_id
_entity_poly.type
_entity_poly.pdbx_seq_one_letter_code
_entity_poly.pdbx_strand_id
1 'polypeptide(L)'
;MSDIAKNLFEKNKTKYLEGDSSVEELINRYNEDYGLELDEGSLWDKKFISAYFLIMNPDHENYDYELTKLETDHAAASIHFSEAVHMGFIDPEGEVCRTILMKEDLDLFELNQIMPSIIFDSYKIK
;
A
#
# COMPACT_ATOMS: atom_id res chain seq x y z
N MET A 1 -12.73 7.61 8.74
CA MET A 1 -12.26 6.61 7.75
C MET A 1 -13.43 5.71 7.45
N SER A 2 -13.64 5.42 6.17
CA SER A 2 -14.73 4.57 5.71
C SER A 2 -14.32 3.10 5.86
N ASP A 3 -15.28 2.17 5.78
CA ASP A 3 -14.98 0.74 5.75
C ASP A 3 -14.87 0.20 4.31
N ILE A 4 -14.80 1.09 3.30
CA ILE A 4 -14.83 0.70 1.88
C ILE A 4 -13.56 -0.07 1.52
N ALA A 5 -12.38 0.44 1.89
CA ALA A 5 -11.10 -0.21 1.64
C ALA A 5 -11.08 -1.62 2.26
N LYS A 6 -11.51 -1.74 3.52
CA LYS A 6 -11.61 -3.02 4.22
C LYS A 6 -12.57 -3.99 3.54
N ASN A 7 -13.79 -3.56 3.25
CA ASN A 7 -14.81 -4.40 2.61
C ASN A 7 -14.40 -4.85 1.21
N LEU A 8 -13.72 -3.98 0.46
CA LEU A 8 -13.22 -4.30 -0.87
C LEU A 8 -12.09 -5.33 -0.78
N PHE A 9 -11.15 -5.13 0.14
CA PHE A 9 -10.03 -6.06 0.37
C PHE A 9 -10.53 -7.46 0.72
N GLU A 10 -11.40 -7.59 1.73
CA GLU A 10 -11.90 -8.89 2.18
C GLU A 10 -12.68 -9.64 1.09
N LYS A 11 -13.36 -8.94 0.18
CA LYS A 11 -14.08 -9.54 -0.95
C LYS A 11 -13.15 -10.12 -2.02
N ASN A 12 -11.96 -9.55 -2.21
CA ASN A 12 -11.04 -9.90 -3.31
C ASN A 12 -9.61 -10.11 -2.82
N LYS A 13 -9.45 -10.65 -1.61
CA LYS A 13 -8.17 -10.75 -0.90
C LYS A 13 -7.06 -11.36 -1.76
N THR A 14 -7.33 -12.52 -2.39
CA THR A 14 -6.37 -13.20 -3.25
C THR A 14 -5.87 -12.33 -4.41
N LYS A 15 -6.73 -11.49 -5.00
CA LYS A 15 -6.32 -10.57 -6.08
C LYS A 15 -5.33 -9.53 -5.56
N TYR A 16 -5.64 -8.93 -4.40
CA TYR A 16 -4.83 -7.85 -3.81
C TYR A 16 -3.57 -8.34 -3.09
N LEU A 17 -3.46 -9.65 -2.88
CA LEU A 17 -2.26 -10.33 -2.41
C LEU A 17 -1.48 -11.01 -3.55
N GLU A 18 -1.70 -10.62 -4.81
CA GLU A 18 -1.01 -11.17 -5.99
C GLU A 18 -1.10 -12.70 -6.15
N GLY A 19 -2.17 -13.31 -5.63
CA GLY A 19 -2.36 -14.75 -5.64
C GLY A 19 -1.95 -15.46 -4.35
N ASP A 20 -1.27 -14.78 -3.42
CA ASP A 20 -0.93 -15.34 -2.11
C ASP A 20 -2.21 -15.55 -1.27
N SER A 21 -2.19 -16.60 -0.42
CA SER A 21 -3.37 -16.97 0.37
C SER A 21 -3.54 -16.13 1.63
N SER A 22 -2.47 -15.48 2.08
CA SER A 22 -2.43 -14.63 3.27
C SER A 22 -1.45 -13.47 3.12
N VAL A 23 -1.62 -12.44 3.96
CA VAL A 23 -0.70 -11.30 3.99
C VAL A 23 0.67 -11.72 4.53
N GLU A 24 0.72 -12.73 5.40
CA GLU A 24 1.96 -13.34 5.87
C GLU A 24 2.75 -14.01 4.74
N GLU A 25 2.08 -14.75 3.86
CA GLU A 25 2.72 -15.35 2.68
C GLU A 25 3.28 -14.28 1.75
N LEU A 26 2.50 -13.23 1.47
CA LEU A 26 2.94 -12.08 0.67
C LEU A 26 4.20 -11.43 1.28
N ILE A 27 4.16 -11.11 2.57
CA ILE A 27 5.29 -10.48 3.28
C ILE A 27 6.52 -11.38 3.26
N ASN A 28 6.36 -12.69 3.49
CA ASN A 28 7.47 -13.63 3.48
C ASN A 28 8.11 -13.70 2.09
N ARG A 29 7.30 -13.83 1.03
CA ARG A 29 7.77 -13.82 -0.36
C ARG A 29 8.54 -12.54 -0.69
N TYR A 30 8.00 -11.37 -0.37
CA TYR A 30 8.70 -10.10 -0.62
C TYR A 30 9.98 -9.95 0.21
N ASN A 31 10.02 -10.46 1.43
CA ASN A 31 11.25 -10.49 2.22
C ASN A 31 12.28 -11.49 1.68
N GLU A 32 11.88 -12.60 1.05
CA GLU A 32 12.80 -13.53 0.39
C GLU A 32 13.35 -12.96 -0.92
N ASP A 33 12.48 -12.36 -1.73
CA ASP A 33 12.84 -11.83 -3.07
C ASP A 33 13.63 -10.51 -2.99
N TYR A 34 13.31 -9.64 -2.01
CA TYR A 34 13.84 -8.28 -1.91
C TYR A 34 14.55 -7.99 -0.58
N GLY A 35 14.59 -8.93 0.36
CA GLY A 35 15.29 -8.79 1.64
C GLY A 35 16.78 -9.08 1.58
N LEU A 36 17.41 -8.94 0.42
CA LEU A 36 18.87 -8.96 0.33
C LEU A 36 19.43 -7.77 1.12
N GLU A 37 20.25 -8.08 2.13
CA GLU A 37 20.98 -7.16 2.99
C GLU A 37 21.71 -6.11 2.14
N LEU A 38 21.12 -4.91 2.03
CA LEU A 38 21.77 -3.73 1.45
C LEU A 38 22.25 -2.88 2.62
N ASP A 39 23.54 -2.55 2.61
CA ASP A 39 24.26 -1.67 3.53
C ASP A 39 23.79 -1.73 4.99
N GLU A 40 24.55 -2.46 5.82
CA GLU A 40 24.32 -2.61 7.27
C GLU A 40 23.88 -1.29 7.93
N GLY A 41 22.67 -1.29 8.51
CA GLY A 41 22.10 -0.14 9.21
C GLY A 41 21.17 0.76 8.38
N SER A 42 20.95 0.47 7.09
CA SER A 42 19.94 1.13 6.27
C SER A 42 18.51 0.71 6.64
N LEU A 43 17.51 1.58 6.44
CA LEU A 43 16.09 1.15 6.48
C LEU A 43 15.82 0.02 5.47
N TRP A 44 16.62 -0.06 4.41
CA TRP A 44 16.56 -1.12 3.41
C TRP A 44 17.03 -2.49 3.91
N ASP A 45 17.77 -2.55 5.02
CA ASP A 45 18.20 -3.80 5.68
C ASP A 45 17.10 -4.44 6.55
N LYS A 46 16.00 -3.70 6.80
CA LYS A 46 14.88 -4.22 7.58
C LYS A 46 13.95 -5.09 6.73
N LYS A 47 13.22 -5.99 7.39
CA LYS A 47 12.14 -6.77 6.79
C LYS A 47 10.85 -5.96 6.73
N PHE A 48 10.02 -6.22 5.73
CA PHE A 48 8.62 -5.79 5.73
C PHE A 48 7.87 -6.47 6.88
N ILE A 49 7.10 -5.71 7.64
CA ILE A 49 6.37 -6.16 8.84
C ILE A 49 4.88 -5.80 8.82
N SER A 50 4.50 -4.77 8.07
CA SER A 50 3.15 -4.22 8.03
C SER A 50 2.64 -4.10 6.59
N ALA A 51 1.31 -4.11 6.44
CA ALA A 51 0.65 -4.10 5.14
C ALA A 51 -0.61 -3.25 5.17
N TYR A 52 -0.78 -2.42 4.14
CA TYR A 52 -1.91 -1.50 4.00
C TYR A 52 -2.57 -1.68 2.65
N PHE A 53 -3.90 -1.58 2.62
CA PHE A 53 -4.69 -1.50 1.40
C PHE A 53 -5.25 -0.10 1.26
N LEU A 54 -4.93 0.57 0.15
CA LEU A 54 -5.26 1.97 -0.10
C LEU A 54 -6.15 2.08 -1.33
N ILE A 55 -7.17 2.94 -1.24
CA ILE A 55 -7.91 3.46 -2.39
C ILE A 55 -7.40 4.87 -2.63
N MET A 56 -6.89 5.14 -3.83
CA MET A 56 -6.16 6.36 -4.12
C MET A 56 -6.64 7.09 -5.37
N ASN A 57 -6.30 8.37 -5.45
CA ASN A 57 -6.48 9.25 -6.60
C ASN A 57 -5.25 9.23 -7.52
N PRO A 58 -5.19 8.41 -8.58
CA PRO A 58 -4.09 8.42 -9.54
C PRO A 58 -4.01 9.73 -10.35
N ASP A 59 -5.11 10.47 -10.46
CA ASP A 59 -5.22 11.68 -11.29
C ASP A 59 -4.80 12.96 -10.53
N HIS A 60 -4.50 12.86 -9.23
CA HIS A 60 -4.01 13.99 -8.44
C HIS A 60 -2.58 14.38 -8.84
N GLU A 61 -2.29 15.68 -8.97
CA GLU A 61 -0.98 16.18 -9.44
C GLU A 61 0.23 15.71 -8.60
N ASN A 62 -0.01 15.45 -7.32
CA ASN A 62 1.00 14.97 -6.37
C ASN A 62 1.09 13.44 -6.25
N TYR A 63 0.32 12.67 -7.02
CA TYR A 63 0.23 11.22 -6.86
C TYR A 63 1.60 10.53 -6.92
N ASP A 64 2.36 10.77 -7.99
CA ASP A 64 3.69 10.17 -8.15
C ASP A 64 4.66 10.66 -7.07
N TYR A 65 4.58 11.93 -6.68
CA TYR A 65 5.47 12.51 -5.66
C TYR A 65 5.21 11.93 -4.26
N GLU A 66 3.95 11.90 -3.82
CA GLU A 66 3.57 11.39 -2.49
C GLU A 66 3.83 9.88 -2.39
N LEU A 67 3.54 9.11 -3.43
CA LEU A 67 3.84 7.68 -3.46
C LEU A 67 5.34 7.41 -3.47
N THR A 68 6.11 8.12 -4.31
CA THR A 68 7.58 8.00 -4.35
C THR A 68 8.18 8.32 -2.99
N LYS A 69 7.69 9.37 -2.31
CA LYS A 69 8.14 9.75 -0.98
C LYS A 69 7.93 8.63 0.04
N LEU A 70 6.80 7.93 -0.01
CA LEU A 70 6.57 6.76 0.85
C LEU A 70 7.58 5.64 0.55
N GLU A 71 7.85 5.37 -0.73
CA GLU A 71 8.77 4.32 -1.15
C GLU A 71 10.23 4.64 -0.77
N THR A 72 10.66 5.89 -0.90
CA THR A 72 12.05 6.31 -0.61
C THR A 72 12.31 6.56 0.87
N ASP A 73 11.42 7.31 1.53
CA ASP A 73 11.67 7.83 2.88
C ASP A 73 11.28 6.79 3.95
N HIS A 74 10.31 5.93 3.64
CA HIS A 74 9.80 4.89 4.54
C HIS A 74 10.07 3.46 4.06
N ALA A 75 10.91 3.30 3.02
CA ALA A 75 11.30 2.02 2.45
C ALA A 75 10.10 1.08 2.18
N ALA A 76 9.01 1.66 1.66
CA ALA A 76 7.80 0.93 1.33
C ALA A 76 7.88 0.27 -0.04
N ALA A 77 7.19 -0.85 -0.21
CA ALA A 77 6.98 -1.50 -1.50
C ALA A 77 5.52 -1.38 -1.90
N SER A 78 5.25 -0.76 -3.04
CA SER A 78 3.92 -0.73 -3.66
C SER A 78 3.76 -1.94 -4.59
N ILE A 79 2.85 -2.84 -4.24
CA ILE A 79 2.91 -4.21 -4.76
C ILE A 79 1.84 -4.49 -5.80
N HIS A 80 0.60 -4.14 -5.49
CA HIS A 80 -0.52 -4.34 -6.40
C HIS A 80 -0.95 -3.01 -7.02
N PHE A 81 -1.25 -3.03 -8.32
CA PHE A 81 -2.00 -1.97 -9.00
C PHE A 81 -3.23 -2.61 -9.65
N SER A 82 -4.42 -2.16 -9.25
CA SER A 82 -5.64 -2.53 -9.94
C SER A 82 -5.97 -1.47 -11.00
N GLU A 83 -6.30 -1.92 -12.21
CA GLU A 83 -6.91 -1.06 -13.23
C GLU A 83 -8.25 -0.55 -12.70
N ALA A 84 -8.44 0.78 -12.77
CA ALA A 84 -9.62 1.58 -12.48
C ALA A 84 -10.74 0.85 -11.69
N VAL A 85 -10.78 1.10 -10.39
CA VAL A 85 -11.87 0.70 -9.51
C VAL A 85 -12.88 1.86 -9.47
N HIS A 86 -14.18 1.57 -9.49
CA HIS A 86 -15.23 2.59 -9.31
C HIS A 86 -15.94 2.38 -7.98
N MET A 87 -15.43 3.02 -6.92
CA MET A 87 -15.99 3.01 -5.56
C MET A 87 -16.80 4.27 -5.24
N GLY A 88 -16.78 5.29 -6.12
CA GLY A 88 -17.68 6.45 -6.06
C GLY A 88 -17.12 7.64 -5.28
N PHE A 89 -15.80 7.70 -5.10
CA PHE A 89 -15.10 8.87 -4.57
C PHE A 89 -14.94 9.95 -5.64
N ILE A 90 -14.59 9.57 -6.88
CA ILE A 90 -14.57 10.49 -8.02
C ILE A 90 -15.18 9.80 -9.27
N ASP A 91 -15.99 10.56 -10.01
CA ASP A 91 -16.61 10.15 -11.29
C ASP A 91 -16.46 11.35 -12.26
N PRO A 92 -15.84 11.21 -13.46
CA PRO A 92 -15.41 9.97 -14.14
C PRO A 92 -13.95 9.57 -13.93
N GLU A 93 -13.20 10.30 -13.08
CA GLU A 93 -11.78 10.01 -12.81
C GLU A 93 -11.59 8.59 -12.26
N GLY A 94 -10.45 7.98 -12.58
CA GLY A 94 -10.19 6.60 -12.19
C GLY A 94 -9.77 6.54 -10.72
N GLU A 95 -10.23 5.57 -9.95
CA GLU A 95 -9.65 5.28 -8.64
C GLU A 95 -8.76 4.04 -8.77
N VAL A 96 -7.70 3.96 -7.97
CA VAL A 96 -6.82 2.78 -7.99
C VAL A 96 -6.73 2.20 -6.60
N CYS A 97 -6.72 0.87 -6.51
CA CYS A 97 -6.37 0.20 -5.26
C CYS A 97 -4.94 -0.31 -5.30
N ARG A 98 -4.23 -0.10 -4.19
CA ARG A 98 -2.87 -0.61 -3.99
C ARG A 98 -2.70 -1.29 -2.64
N THR A 99 -1.91 -2.35 -2.65
CA THR A 99 -1.38 -2.97 -1.43
C THR A 99 0.05 -2.46 -1.23
N ILE A 100 0.31 -1.85 -0.08
CA ILE A 100 1.61 -1.31 0.30
C ILE A 100 2.18 -2.15 1.44
N LEU A 101 3.40 -2.67 1.28
CA LEU A 101 4.15 -3.26 2.38
C LEU A 101 5.12 -2.23 2.96
N MET A 102 5.26 -2.22 4.28
CA MET A 102 6.15 -1.32 4.99
C MET A 102 7.03 -2.07 5.98
N LYS A 103 8.24 -1.53 6.16
CA LYS A 103 9.21 -1.97 7.17
C LYS A 103 8.99 -1.30 8.52
N GLU A 104 7.97 -0.45 8.58
CA GLU A 104 7.53 0.32 9.74
C GLU A 104 6.06 0.03 10.03
N ASP A 105 5.70 0.10 11.31
CA ASP A 105 4.34 -0.14 11.78
C ASP A 105 3.61 1.18 12.04
N LEU A 106 3.28 1.89 10.98
CA LEU A 106 2.51 3.14 11.04
C LEU A 106 1.04 2.89 11.36
N ASP A 107 0.39 3.84 12.01
CA ASP A 107 -1.07 3.90 12.02
C ASP A 107 -1.62 4.60 10.75
N LEU A 108 -2.93 4.50 10.55
CA LEU A 108 -3.55 5.11 9.36
C LEU A 108 -3.53 6.63 9.39
N PHE A 109 -3.39 7.26 10.56
CA PHE A 109 -3.28 8.71 10.65
C PHE A 109 -1.89 9.17 10.18
N GLU A 110 -0.83 8.50 10.61
CA GLU A 110 0.54 8.74 10.16
C GLU A 110 0.68 8.54 8.64
N LEU A 111 0.10 7.45 8.11
CA LEU A 111 0.11 7.18 6.66
C LEU A 111 -0.59 8.30 5.87
N ASN A 112 -1.73 8.78 6.37
CA ASN A 112 -2.44 9.91 5.78
C ASN A 112 -1.68 11.24 5.92
N GLN A 113 -0.77 11.40 6.88
CA GLN A 113 0.09 12.59 6.94
C GLN A 113 1.21 12.57 5.90
N ILE A 114 1.66 11.38 5.48
CA ILE A 114 2.69 11.21 4.46
C ILE A 114 2.10 11.47 3.06
N MET A 115 0.91 10.94 2.80
CA MET A 115 0.21 11.01 1.51
C MET A 115 -1.20 11.64 1.64
N PRO A 116 -1.30 12.89 2.11
CA PRO A 116 -2.57 13.49 2.51
C PRO A 116 -3.53 13.77 1.36
N SER A 117 -3.02 13.89 0.13
CA SER A 117 -3.79 14.39 -1.00
C SER A 117 -4.35 13.26 -1.86
N ILE A 118 -3.74 12.07 -1.79
CA ILE A 118 -4.00 11.00 -2.74
C ILE A 118 -4.76 9.82 -2.14
N ILE A 119 -4.93 9.72 -0.81
CA ILE A 119 -5.68 8.63 -0.18
C ILE A 119 -7.16 9.02 -0.01
N PHE A 120 -8.08 8.24 -0.59
CA PHE A 120 -9.51 8.36 -0.31
C PHE A 120 -9.93 7.54 0.91
N ASP A 121 -9.44 6.31 1.00
CA ASP A 121 -9.72 5.40 2.11
C ASP A 121 -8.58 4.40 2.28
N SER A 122 -8.39 3.92 3.51
CA SER A 122 -7.27 3.04 3.84
C SER A 122 -7.65 1.98 4.88
N TYR A 123 -7.02 0.82 4.75
CA TYR A 123 -7.21 -0.30 5.66
C TYR A 123 -5.85 -0.91 6.01
N LYS A 124 -5.52 -0.95 7.31
CA LYS A 124 -4.35 -1.68 7.80
C LYS A 124 -4.69 -3.17 7.88
N ILE A 125 -4.05 -3.95 7.02
CA ILE A 125 -4.23 -5.40 6.94
C ILE A 125 -3.43 -6.08 8.06
N LYS A 126 -2.19 -5.62 8.26
CA LYS A 126 -1.24 -6.10 9.26
C LYS A 126 -0.45 -4.93 9.83
#